data_AF-A0A519ULC5-F1
#
_entry.id   AF-A0A519ULC5-F1
#
_cell.length_a   1.000
_cell.length_b   1.000
_cell.length_c   1.000
_cell.angle_alpha   90.00
_cell.angle_beta   90.00
_cell.angle_gamma   90.00
#
_symmetry.space_group_name_H-M   'P 1'
#
loop_
_entity.id
_entity.type
_entity.pdbx_description
1 polymer ?
#
loop_
_entity_poly.entity_id
_entity_poly.type
_entity_poly.pdbx_seq_one_letter_code
_entity_poly.pdbx_strand_id
1 'polypeptide(L)'
;QLTDKDGKALTRGSTTEHTLLNLSSNLLGTSAAAYELFDNIRGLDYLLSRPEVDADKIGCTGNSGGAMQAIYFAAFDERVKIVAPCSYLASRAYTFATTGAADGCAQIPAEGLAQLEMSDYLIATAPKPILVLAGRYDFIAYNATLDSYSDLQRVYKSLNAEEKLAIFTVDDGHGISKPKRERVVQWFRKWFYNDDKKIEEQVKEVENDVELFAAKTGKVSTSYANEVNISQQNINLFNAQKPSRSAFAKKPQTEKTKIIRQLLSLTKDDLLVDIENVGEVIANGINFNKVIIRKENEIPVPALVFYPMQKPTKVIIWLSDNGKANLADSAVLMQKYKQQGYAIVLADLPGIGETADKISENDPKYFDDSYRNAILGLHIGKPLVGLQTSALLNLITFINQDKKLANTPIEVNAIGISGIASLHATFLDNKIDKLNLFSPLKSYQEVLNKPLVKNRYVTVIPNVLSYYDLPDIINLIGDKRVSIQ
;
A
#
# COMPACT_ATOMS: atom_id res chain seq x y z
N GLN A 1 15.92 -4.34 10.84
CA GLN A 1 15.19 -3.49 11.80
C GLN A 1 14.24 -4.28 12.70
N LEU A 2 13.55 -5.29 12.17
CA LEU A 2 12.77 -6.27 12.91
C LEU A 2 13.71 -7.42 13.31
N THR A 3 14.35 -7.27 14.47
CA THR A 3 15.28 -8.25 15.00
C THR A 3 14.87 -8.73 16.39
N ASP A 4 15.31 -9.93 16.78
CA ASP A 4 15.26 -10.33 18.19
C ASP A 4 16.29 -9.57 19.04
N LYS A 5 16.33 -9.90 20.34
CA LYS A 5 17.25 -9.30 21.31
C LYS A 5 18.74 -9.50 20.97
N ASP A 6 19.06 -10.52 20.17
CA ASP A 6 20.43 -10.88 19.77
C ASP A 6 20.75 -10.27 18.39
N GLY A 7 19.82 -9.48 17.83
CA GLY A 7 19.96 -8.83 16.54
C GLY A 7 19.69 -9.75 15.36
N LYS A 8 19.19 -10.98 15.55
CA LYS A 8 18.84 -11.87 14.43
C LYS A 8 17.59 -11.38 13.73
N ALA A 9 17.58 -11.38 12.40
CA ALA A 9 16.43 -10.96 11.61
C ALA A 9 15.21 -11.85 11.90
N LEU A 10 14.05 -11.22 12.09
CA LEU A 10 12.76 -11.89 12.31
C LEU A 10 11.98 -12.15 11.01
N THR A 11 12.49 -11.66 9.89
CA THR A 11 11.90 -11.82 8.55
C THR A 11 12.79 -12.69 7.67
N ARG A 12 12.24 -13.20 6.56
CA ARG A 12 12.99 -13.98 5.56
C ARG A 12 14.10 -13.16 4.89
N GLY A 13 13.92 -11.85 4.77
CA GLY A 13 14.85 -10.93 4.12
C GLY A 13 14.41 -9.47 4.23
N SER A 14 15.23 -8.57 3.71
CA SER A 14 14.99 -7.12 3.75
C SER A 14 13.70 -6.72 3.04
N THR A 15 13.37 -7.32 1.90
CA THR A 15 12.14 -6.99 1.14
C THR A 15 10.86 -7.29 1.93
N THR A 16 10.82 -8.40 2.68
CA THR A 16 9.73 -8.68 3.62
C THR A 16 9.69 -7.63 4.74
N GLU A 17 10.86 -7.28 5.29
CA GLU A 17 10.95 -6.28 6.36
C GLU A 17 10.45 -4.90 5.90
N HIS A 18 10.90 -4.41 4.74
CA HIS A 18 10.47 -3.13 4.16
C HIS A 18 8.96 -3.10 3.95
N THR A 19 8.37 -4.22 3.51
CA THR A 19 6.94 -4.35 3.30
C THR A 19 6.14 -4.16 4.58
N LEU A 20 6.54 -4.84 5.66
CA LEU A 20 5.87 -4.75 6.96
C LEU A 20 6.06 -3.37 7.62
N LEU A 21 7.24 -2.77 7.47
CA LEU A 21 7.50 -1.42 7.94
C LEU A 21 6.69 -0.38 7.16
N ASN A 22 6.61 -0.51 5.82
CA ASN A 22 5.86 0.43 4.98
C ASN A 22 4.37 0.44 5.32
N LEU A 23 3.78 -0.74 5.56
CA LEU A 23 2.39 -0.87 6.03
C LEU A 23 2.12 0.04 7.23
N SER A 24 2.97 -0.08 8.26
CA SER A 24 2.87 0.71 9.49
C SER A 24 3.07 2.21 9.24
N SER A 25 4.06 2.56 8.41
CA SER A 25 4.37 3.94 8.03
C SER A 25 3.22 4.60 7.26
N ASN A 26 2.55 3.86 6.36
CA ASN A 26 1.46 4.40 5.55
C ASN A 26 0.25 4.81 6.40
N LEU A 27 -0.06 4.09 7.49
CA LEU A 27 -1.11 4.48 8.44
C LEU A 27 -0.86 5.85 9.07
N LEU A 28 0.41 6.24 9.20
CA LEU A 28 0.87 7.49 9.81
C LEU A 28 1.10 8.63 8.80
N GLY A 29 0.88 8.37 7.51
CA GLY A 29 1.07 9.35 6.44
C GLY A 29 2.52 9.48 5.96
N THR A 30 3.35 8.47 6.19
CA THR A 30 4.73 8.37 5.69
C THR A 30 4.96 7.02 5.01
N SER A 31 6.20 6.69 4.64
CA SER A 31 6.55 5.46 3.96
C SER A 31 7.98 5.01 4.31
N ALA A 32 8.28 3.73 4.07
CA ALA A 32 9.65 3.24 4.13
C ALA A 32 10.54 3.98 3.10
N ALA A 33 10.00 4.29 1.92
CA ALA A 33 10.67 5.10 0.90
C ALA A 33 11.10 6.48 1.44
N ALA A 34 10.24 7.15 2.22
CA ALA A 34 10.53 8.46 2.79
C ALA A 34 11.63 8.39 3.85
N TYR A 35 11.65 7.34 4.68
CA TYR A 35 12.73 7.13 5.66
C TYR A 35 14.06 6.81 4.97
N GLU A 36 14.07 5.96 3.94
CA GLU A 36 15.29 5.68 3.16
C GLU A 36 15.80 6.92 2.41
N LEU A 37 14.91 7.75 1.86
CA LEU A 37 15.28 9.03 1.27
C LEU A 37 15.89 9.98 2.32
N PHE A 38 15.32 10.03 3.52
CA PHE A 38 15.88 10.82 4.62
C PHE A 38 17.30 10.35 4.98
N ASP A 39 17.53 9.04 5.05
CA ASP A 39 18.86 8.47 5.31
C ASP A 39 19.86 8.88 4.21
N ASN A 40 19.46 8.89 2.94
CA ASN A 40 20.30 9.37 1.84
C ASN A 40 20.68 10.86 1.98
N ILE A 41 19.71 11.71 2.34
CA ILE A 41 19.95 13.14 2.56
C ILE A 41 20.92 13.35 3.73
N ARG A 42 20.73 12.64 4.85
CA ARG A 42 21.62 12.71 6.02
C ARG A 42 23.01 12.15 5.72
N GLY A 43 23.08 11.08 4.93
CA GLY A 43 24.35 10.53 4.43
C GLY A 43 25.13 11.57 3.63
N LEU A 44 24.45 12.33 2.75
CA LEU A 44 25.07 13.41 2.02
C LEU A 44 25.48 14.61 2.90
N ASP A 45 24.67 14.96 3.91
CA ASP A 45 25.07 16.00 4.89
C ASP A 45 26.40 15.64 5.56
N TYR A 46 26.56 14.37 5.96
CA TYR A 46 27.82 13.89 6.52
C TYR A 46 28.95 13.94 5.49
N LEU A 47 28.74 13.44 4.27
CA LEU A 47 29.77 13.47 3.22
C LEU A 47 30.26 14.89 2.96
N LEU A 48 29.37 15.88 2.90
CA LEU A 48 29.73 17.28 2.67
C LEU A 48 30.44 17.96 3.86
N SER A 49 30.43 17.34 5.04
CA SER A 49 31.25 17.80 6.18
C SER A 49 32.72 17.39 6.08
N ARG A 50 33.06 16.50 5.13
CA ARG A 50 34.40 15.93 4.96
C ARG A 50 35.27 16.86 4.10
N PRO A 51 36.51 17.19 4.52
CA PRO A 51 37.39 18.08 3.75
C PRO A 51 37.81 17.51 2.39
N GLU A 52 37.77 16.19 2.22
CA GLU A 52 38.09 15.50 0.97
C GLU A 52 36.95 15.50 -0.08
N VAL A 53 35.75 15.96 0.28
CA VAL A 53 34.58 15.94 -0.62
C VAL A 53 34.40 17.31 -1.29
N ASP A 54 34.43 17.30 -2.62
CA ASP A 54 34.08 18.46 -3.44
C ASP A 54 32.54 18.57 -3.58
N ALA A 55 31.96 19.57 -2.94
CA ALA A 55 30.52 19.80 -2.89
C ALA A 55 29.89 20.06 -4.28
N ASP A 56 30.68 20.45 -5.27
CA ASP A 56 30.22 20.69 -6.64
C ASP A 56 30.25 19.42 -7.50
N LYS A 57 30.78 18.29 -6.98
CA LYS A 57 30.97 17.03 -7.72
C LYS A 57 30.29 15.82 -7.07
N ILE A 58 29.00 15.96 -6.76
CA ILE A 58 28.21 14.89 -6.13
C ILE A 58 27.45 14.07 -7.19
N GLY A 59 27.89 12.84 -7.44
CA GLY A 59 27.21 11.88 -8.30
C GLY A 59 26.48 10.80 -7.48
N CYS A 60 25.33 10.34 -7.97
CA CYS A 60 24.56 9.26 -7.34
C CYS A 60 24.33 8.11 -8.32
N THR A 61 24.59 6.88 -7.86
CA THR A 61 24.29 5.65 -8.60
C THR A 61 23.82 4.59 -7.62
N GLY A 62 23.05 3.64 -8.12
CA GLY A 62 22.62 2.48 -7.37
C GLY A 62 22.07 1.43 -8.33
N ASN A 63 21.84 0.23 -7.80
CA ASN A 63 21.27 -0.89 -8.55
C ASN A 63 19.94 -1.32 -7.91
N SER A 64 18.92 -1.61 -8.72
CA SER A 64 17.63 -2.10 -8.21
C SER A 64 17.00 -1.15 -7.19
N GLY A 65 16.69 -1.60 -5.97
CA GLY A 65 16.26 -0.72 -4.88
C GLY A 65 17.22 0.46 -4.60
N GLY A 66 18.52 0.30 -4.81
CA GLY A 66 19.47 1.42 -4.75
C GLY A 66 19.32 2.41 -5.91
N ALA A 67 18.94 1.93 -7.10
CA ALA A 67 18.65 2.80 -8.25
C ALA A 67 17.34 3.56 -8.06
N MET A 68 16.33 2.92 -7.48
CA MET A 68 15.10 3.58 -7.03
C MET A 68 15.41 4.73 -6.07
N GLN A 69 16.21 4.45 -5.03
CA GLN A 69 16.65 5.48 -4.09
C GLN A 69 17.43 6.59 -4.81
N ALA A 70 18.32 6.26 -5.77
CA ALA A 70 19.03 7.26 -6.56
C ALA A 70 18.09 8.14 -7.42
N ILE A 71 17.04 7.56 -8.00
CA ILE A 71 16.01 8.27 -8.77
C ILE A 71 15.27 9.28 -7.87
N TYR A 72 14.75 8.83 -6.72
CA TYR A 72 14.09 9.74 -5.77
C TYR A 72 15.07 10.77 -5.22
N PHE A 73 16.26 10.35 -4.81
CA PHE A 73 17.23 11.24 -4.18
C PHE A 73 17.68 12.36 -5.11
N ALA A 74 17.93 12.06 -6.40
CA ALA A 74 18.29 13.07 -7.38
C ALA A 74 17.16 14.08 -7.65
N ALA A 75 15.90 13.64 -7.54
CA ALA A 75 14.72 14.50 -7.69
C ALA A 75 14.50 15.45 -6.50
N PHE A 76 14.84 14.99 -5.28
CA PHE A 76 14.57 15.74 -4.05
C PHE A 76 15.75 16.58 -3.55
N ASP A 77 16.99 16.20 -3.87
CA ASP A 77 18.18 16.88 -3.35
C ASP A 77 19.02 17.51 -4.48
N GLU A 78 18.96 18.84 -4.57
CA GLU A 78 19.65 19.61 -5.62
C GLU A 78 21.18 19.49 -5.59
N ARG A 79 21.74 19.00 -4.48
CA ARG A 79 23.18 18.79 -4.33
C ARG A 79 23.66 17.65 -5.21
N VAL A 80 22.81 16.67 -5.53
CA VAL A 80 23.12 15.62 -6.53
C VAL A 80 23.20 16.26 -7.91
N LYS A 81 24.37 16.17 -8.55
CA LYS A 81 24.68 16.82 -9.83
C LYS A 81 24.60 15.88 -11.03
N ILE A 82 24.81 14.59 -10.82
CA ILE A 82 24.70 13.54 -11.85
C ILE A 82 24.01 12.32 -11.24
N VAL A 83 23.11 11.67 -11.99
CA VAL A 83 22.46 10.43 -11.55
C VAL A 83 22.64 9.32 -12.60
N ALA A 84 22.95 8.11 -12.13
CA ALA A 84 23.15 6.94 -12.99
C ALA A 84 22.42 5.71 -12.41
N PRO A 85 21.10 5.59 -12.60
CA PRO A 85 20.33 4.46 -12.06
C PRO A 85 20.55 3.19 -12.91
N CYS A 86 20.77 2.06 -12.23
CA CYS A 86 20.96 0.76 -12.87
C CYS A 86 19.84 -0.22 -12.54
N SER A 87 19.27 -0.87 -13.57
CA SER A 87 18.32 -1.99 -13.40
C SER A 87 17.12 -1.65 -12.49
N TYR A 88 16.44 -0.52 -12.76
CA TYR A 88 15.20 -0.17 -12.05
C TYR A 88 14.24 0.73 -12.84
N LEU A 89 14.75 1.65 -13.67
CA LEU A 89 13.89 2.57 -14.43
C LEU A 89 12.94 1.77 -15.34
N ALA A 90 11.64 1.87 -15.07
CA ALA A 90 10.56 1.30 -15.84
C ALA A 90 9.25 2.03 -15.50
N SER A 91 8.29 1.99 -16.42
CA SER A 91 6.95 2.52 -16.14
C SER A 91 6.28 1.76 -15.00
N ARG A 92 5.71 2.50 -14.05
CA ARG A 92 4.86 1.99 -12.98
C ARG A 92 3.67 1.23 -13.54
N ALA A 93 2.95 1.82 -14.49
CA ALA A 93 1.81 1.16 -15.11
C ALA A 93 2.19 -0.20 -15.73
N TYR A 94 3.33 -0.27 -16.43
CA TYR A 94 3.83 -1.51 -17.00
C TYR A 94 4.23 -2.52 -15.91
N THR A 95 4.96 -2.08 -14.88
CA THR A 95 5.36 -2.92 -13.74
C THR A 95 4.15 -3.55 -13.05
N PHE A 96 3.10 -2.76 -12.76
CA PHE A 96 1.87 -3.27 -12.16
C PHE A 96 1.13 -4.26 -13.07
N ALA A 97 1.14 -4.04 -14.38
CA ALA A 97 0.49 -4.91 -15.35
C ALA A 97 1.24 -6.24 -15.60
N THR A 98 2.52 -6.33 -15.25
CA THR A 98 3.37 -7.48 -15.58
C THR A 98 3.93 -8.18 -14.35
N THR A 99 4.93 -7.61 -13.69
CA THR A 99 5.61 -8.22 -12.54
C THR A 99 4.87 -8.02 -11.22
N GLY A 100 3.92 -7.08 -11.19
CA GLY A 100 3.18 -6.70 -9.98
C GLY A 100 3.97 -5.79 -9.05
N ALA A 101 3.43 -5.58 -7.85
CA ALA A 101 4.00 -4.69 -6.85
C ALA A 101 5.38 -5.16 -6.34
N ALA A 102 6.32 -4.23 -6.24
CA ALA A 102 7.60 -4.44 -5.55
C ALA A 102 7.44 -4.38 -4.03
N ASP A 103 8.53 -4.55 -3.28
CA ASP A 103 8.51 -4.46 -1.82
C ASP A 103 8.19 -3.06 -1.29
N GLY A 104 7.86 -2.96 0.00
CA GLY A 104 7.27 -1.75 0.57
C GLY A 104 8.07 -0.46 0.40
N CYS A 105 9.41 -0.50 0.35
CA CYS A 105 10.21 0.71 0.14
C CYS A 105 10.08 1.29 -1.28
N ALA A 106 9.53 0.52 -2.23
CA ALA A 106 9.21 0.97 -3.57
C ALA A 106 7.78 1.48 -3.73
N GLN A 107 6.95 1.46 -2.68
CA GLN A 107 5.52 1.76 -2.77
C GLN A 107 5.15 3.00 -1.97
N ILE A 108 4.76 4.06 -2.69
CA ILE A 108 4.25 5.31 -2.13
C ILE A 108 2.75 5.40 -2.44
N PRO A 109 1.87 5.51 -1.42
CA PRO A 109 0.44 5.68 -1.66
C PRO A 109 0.15 6.91 -2.53
N ALA A 110 -0.85 6.80 -3.40
CA ALA A 110 -1.32 7.82 -4.33
C ALA A 110 -0.32 8.29 -5.41
N GLU A 111 0.81 7.61 -5.61
CA GLU A 111 1.76 7.92 -6.69
C GLU A 111 1.08 7.88 -8.08
N GLY A 112 0.28 6.84 -8.34
CA GLY A 112 -0.49 6.71 -9.59
C GLY A 112 -1.68 7.65 -9.67
N LEU A 113 -2.32 7.98 -8.55
CA LEU A 113 -3.34 9.04 -8.49
C LEU A 113 -2.76 10.41 -8.89
N ALA A 114 -1.51 10.67 -8.49
CA ALA A 114 -0.75 11.85 -8.89
C ALA A 114 -0.20 11.76 -10.32
N GLN A 115 -0.43 10.64 -11.02
CA GLN A 115 0.06 10.36 -12.37
C GLN A 115 1.59 10.39 -12.48
N LEU A 116 2.30 10.06 -11.40
CA LEU A 116 3.75 10.03 -11.38
C LEU A 116 4.28 8.67 -11.85
N GLU A 117 5.18 8.72 -12.82
CA GLU A 117 5.99 7.62 -13.34
C GLU A 117 7.44 7.73 -12.83
N MET A 118 8.21 6.65 -12.91
CA MET A 118 9.63 6.68 -12.53
C MET A 118 10.47 7.64 -13.40
N SER A 119 10.06 7.86 -14.65
CA SER A 119 10.64 8.88 -15.52
C SER A 119 10.42 10.29 -14.99
N ASP A 120 9.28 10.60 -14.36
CA ASP A 120 8.95 11.97 -13.90
C ASP A 120 9.93 12.48 -12.84
N TYR A 121 10.35 11.61 -11.92
CA TYR A 121 11.37 11.96 -10.92
C TYR A 121 12.70 12.30 -11.58
N LEU A 122 13.11 11.56 -12.62
CA LEU A 122 14.32 11.87 -13.38
C LEU A 122 14.14 13.13 -14.26
N ILE A 123 12.96 13.35 -14.82
CA ILE A 123 12.60 14.58 -15.55
C ILE A 123 12.74 15.80 -14.65
N ALA A 124 12.34 15.71 -13.38
CA ALA A 124 12.50 16.80 -12.40
C ALA A 124 13.95 17.20 -12.17
N THR A 125 14.92 16.33 -12.51
CA THR A 125 16.35 16.63 -12.42
C THR A 125 16.93 17.30 -13.66
N ALA A 126 16.17 17.38 -14.76
CA ALA A 126 16.66 17.95 -16.00
C ALA A 126 17.07 19.43 -15.82
N PRO A 127 18.15 19.90 -16.49
CA PRO A 127 18.98 19.20 -17.47
C PRO A 127 20.27 18.61 -16.87
N LYS A 128 20.26 18.10 -15.63
CA LYS A 128 21.45 17.44 -15.05
C LYS A 128 21.86 16.20 -15.88
N PRO A 129 23.14 15.79 -15.92
CA PRO A 129 23.51 14.57 -16.63
C PRO A 129 22.89 13.30 -16.04
N ILE A 130 22.30 12.46 -16.90
CA ILE A 130 21.66 11.18 -16.56
C ILE A 130 22.23 10.05 -17.42
N LEU A 131 22.62 8.95 -16.77
CA LEU A 131 22.97 7.70 -17.43
C LEU A 131 22.07 6.55 -16.95
N VAL A 132 21.13 6.12 -17.77
CA VAL A 132 20.32 4.92 -17.50
C VAL A 132 21.13 3.67 -17.85
N LEU A 133 21.28 2.73 -16.91
CA LEU A 133 21.93 1.44 -17.17
C LEU A 133 20.90 0.33 -17.13
N ALA A 134 20.92 -0.55 -18.13
CA ALA A 134 19.95 -1.62 -18.27
C ALA A 134 20.60 -2.94 -18.70
N GLY A 135 20.10 -4.06 -18.18
CA GLY A 135 20.37 -5.40 -18.72
C GLY A 135 19.26 -5.82 -19.67
N ARG A 136 19.61 -6.44 -20.80
CA ARG A 136 18.62 -6.89 -21.79
C ARG A 136 17.79 -8.09 -21.31
N TYR A 137 18.31 -8.87 -20.36
CA TYR A 137 17.68 -10.08 -19.81
C TYR A 137 17.30 -9.90 -18.33
N ASP A 138 17.11 -8.66 -17.89
CA ASP A 138 16.67 -8.32 -16.54
C ASP A 138 15.18 -8.69 -16.34
N PHE A 139 14.77 -8.96 -15.10
CA PHE A 139 13.35 -9.05 -14.76
C PHE A 139 12.68 -7.67 -14.78
N ILE A 140 13.45 -6.59 -14.65
CA ILE A 140 13.00 -5.24 -15.01
C ILE A 140 12.86 -5.20 -16.52
N ALA A 141 11.62 -5.04 -16.98
CA ALA A 141 11.28 -5.16 -18.39
C ALA A 141 11.99 -4.09 -19.23
N TYR A 142 12.91 -4.53 -20.10
CA TYR A 142 13.77 -3.65 -20.88
C TYR A 142 12.98 -2.70 -21.81
N ASN A 143 11.88 -3.16 -22.39
CA ASN A 143 10.96 -2.31 -23.16
C ASN A 143 10.35 -1.19 -22.29
N ALA A 144 9.93 -1.48 -21.06
CA ALA A 144 9.42 -0.45 -20.15
C ALA A 144 10.52 0.55 -19.75
N THR A 145 11.77 0.11 -19.65
CA THR A 145 12.93 1.02 -19.50
C THR A 145 13.08 1.93 -20.71
N LEU A 146 12.96 1.40 -21.93
CA LEU A 146 13.03 2.20 -23.15
C LEU A 146 11.89 3.22 -23.27
N ASP A 147 10.68 2.85 -22.86
CA ASP A 147 9.53 3.76 -22.82
C ASP A 147 9.79 4.93 -21.86
N SER A 148 10.18 4.64 -20.61
CA SER A 148 10.54 5.69 -19.63
C SER A 148 11.75 6.53 -20.08
N TYR A 149 12.71 5.94 -20.79
CA TYR A 149 13.82 6.69 -21.38
C TYR A 149 13.37 7.61 -22.52
N SER A 150 12.38 7.20 -23.32
CA SER A 150 11.79 8.04 -24.37
C SER A 150 11.20 9.32 -23.81
N ASP A 151 10.56 9.27 -22.64
CA ASP A 151 10.02 10.45 -21.95
C ASP A 151 11.15 11.43 -21.60
N LEU A 152 12.26 10.94 -21.04
CA LEU A 152 13.45 11.74 -20.76
C LEU A 152 14.00 12.37 -22.04
N GLN A 153 14.10 11.61 -23.14
CA GLN A 153 14.62 12.14 -24.41
C GLN A 153 13.81 13.33 -24.93
N ARG A 154 12.48 13.30 -24.79
CA ARG A 154 11.60 14.41 -25.23
C ARG A 154 11.88 15.69 -24.44
N VAL A 155 12.07 15.58 -23.12
CA VAL A 155 12.38 16.72 -22.25
C VAL A 155 13.80 17.23 -22.52
N TYR A 156 14.81 16.36 -22.58
CA TYR A 156 16.18 16.79 -22.82
C TYR A 156 16.35 17.47 -24.19
N LYS A 157 15.60 17.00 -25.20
CA LYS A 157 15.54 17.65 -26.52
C LYS A 157 14.93 19.06 -26.46
N SER A 158 13.86 19.28 -25.70
CA SER A 158 13.27 20.62 -25.58
C SER A 158 14.18 21.61 -24.84
N LEU A 159 15.11 21.08 -24.03
CA LEU A 159 16.11 21.86 -23.29
C LEU A 159 17.44 22.04 -24.04
N ASN A 160 17.59 21.49 -25.25
CA ASN A 160 18.86 21.42 -26.00
C ASN A 160 20.01 20.83 -25.15
N ALA A 161 19.71 19.75 -24.42
CA ALA A 161 20.62 19.10 -23.49
C ALA A 161 20.79 17.61 -23.78
N GLU A 162 20.46 17.14 -24.99
CA GLU A 162 20.47 15.72 -25.36
C GLU A 162 21.80 15.02 -25.06
N GLU A 163 22.92 15.75 -25.10
CA GLU A 163 24.25 15.21 -24.79
C GLU A 163 24.38 14.76 -23.33
N LYS A 164 23.56 15.32 -22.43
CA LYS A 164 23.50 15.02 -20.99
C LYS A 164 22.62 13.82 -20.68
N LEU A 165 22.01 13.17 -21.67
CA LEU A 165 21.19 11.98 -21.46
C LEU A 165 21.77 10.81 -22.26
N ALA A 166 22.00 9.69 -21.59
CA ALA A 166 22.42 8.46 -22.23
C ALA A 166 21.75 7.23 -21.62
N ILE A 167 21.58 6.20 -22.43
CA ILE A 167 21.30 4.84 -21.98
C ILE A 167 22.48 3.93 -22.35
N PHE A 168 22.85 3.03 -21.45
CA PHE A 168 23.85 2.00 -21.70
C PHE A 168 23.29 0.62 -21.37
N THR A 169 23.24 -0.22 -22.39
CA THR A 169 22.62 -1.55 -22.33
C THR A 169 23.67 -2.63 -22.51
N VAL A 170 23.58 -3.67 -21.68
CA VAL A 170 24.44 -4.86 -21.76
C VAL A 170 23.58 -6.11 -21.95
N ASP A 171 24.12 -7.11 -22.65
CA ASP A 171 23.55 -8.46 -22.78
C ASP A 171 23.71 -9.27 -21.49
N ASP A 172 23.18 -8.76 -20.38
CA ASP A 172 23.19 -9.38 -19.06
C ASP A 172 21.82 -9.27 -18.38
N GLY A 173 21.72 -9.88 -17.20
CA GLY A 173 20.53 -9.82 -16.34
C GLY A 173 20.60 -8.70 -15.31
N HIS A 174 19.91 -8.93 -14.19
CA HIS A 174 19.81 -7.98 -13.10
C HIS A 174 21.14 -7.75 -12.39
N GLY A 175 21.61 -6.49 -12.35
CA GLY A 175 22.82 -6.11 -11.61
C GLY A 175 23.73 -5.12 -12.33
N ILE A 176 24.76 -4.67 -11.60
CA ILE A 176 25.77 -3.73 -12.07
C ILE A 176 27.07 -4.47 -12.44
N SER A 177 27.02 -5.17 -13.57
CA SER A 177 28.17 -5.90 -14.12
C SER A 177 29.37 -4.98 -14.41
N LYS A 178 30.57 -5.55 -14.58
CA LYS A 178 31.80 -4.81 -14.90
C LYS A 178 31.62 -3.73 -15.98
N PRO A 179 31.06 -4.02 -17.18
CA PRO A 179 30.86 -2.99 -18.20
C PRO A 179 29.93 -1.86 -17.74
N LYS A 180 28.91 -2.15 -16.92
CA LYS A 180 28.02 -1.12 -16.35
C LYS A 180 28.77 -0.26 -15.31
N ARG A 181 29.60 -0.85 -14.45
CA ARG A 181 30.44 -0.12 -13.48
C ARG A 181 31.44 0.81 -14.17
N GLU A 182 32.17 0.29 -15.15
CA GLU A 182 33.11 1.08 -15.95
C GLU A 182 32.41 2.26 -16.64
N ARG A 183 31.22 2.02 -17.21
CA ARG A 183 30.44 3.07 -17.88
C ARG A 183 29.95 4.16 -16.92
N VAL A 184 29.56 3.81 -15.69
CA VAL A 184 29.18 4.78 -14.65
C VAL A 184 30.36 5.68 -14.31
N VAL A 185 31.53 5.09 -14.02
CA VAL A 185 32.73 5.85 -13.68
C VAL A 185 33.13 6.77 -14.84
N GLN A 186 33.09 6.27 -16.08
CA GLN A 186 33.34 7.09 -17.27
C GLN A 186 32.37 8.27 -17.37
N TRP A 187 31.08 8.06 -17.08
CA TRP A 187 30.07 9.13 -17.14
C TRP A 187 30.31 10.23 -16.11
N PHE A 188 30.60 9.85 -14.87
CA PHE A 188 30.96 10.82 -13.83
C PHE A 188 32.23 11.58 -14.20
N ARG A 189 33.23 10.87 -14.74
CA ARG A 189 34.49 11.49 -15.20
C ARG A 189 34.25 12.52 -16.31
N LYS A 190 33.42 12.17 -17.30
CA LYS A 190 33.06 13.06 -18.41
C LYS A 190 32.48 14.38 -17.90
N TRP A 191 31.51 14.31 -17.00
CA TRP A 191 30.73 15.47 -16.61
C TRP A 191 31.35 16.28 -15.47
N PHE A 192 32.12 15.66 -14.57
CA PHE A 192 32.80 16.38 -13.50
C PHE A 192 34.20 16.87 -13.87
N TYR A 193 34.84 16.27 -14.86
CA TYR A 193 36.24 16.55 -15.21
C TYR A 193 36.48 16.82 -16.70
N ASN A 194 35.42 16.86 -17.52
CA ASN A 194 35.52 17.02 -18.97
C ASN A 194 36.45 15.96 -19.62
N ASP A 195 36.38 14.72 -19.12
CA ASP A 195 37.23 13.63 -19.57
C ASP A 195 36.42 12.35 -19.79
N ASP A 196 36.22 12.00 -21.05
CA ASP A 196 35.44 10.85 -21.52
C ASP A 196 36.30 9.61 -21.80
N LYS A 197 37.47 9.49 -21.18
CA LYS A 197 38.34 8.32 -21.34
C LYS A 197 37.64 7.05 -20.83
N LYS A 198 37.71 5.98 -21.64
CA LYS A 198 37.23 4.65 -21.26
C LYS A 198 37.92 4.17 -19.98
N ILE A 199 37.12 3.64 -19.06
CA ILE A 199 37.57 3.07 -17.81
C ILE A 199 37.75 1.57 -17.99
N GLU A 200 38.87 1.05 -17.50
CA GLU A 200 39.09 -0.39 -17.36
C GLU A 200 39.21 -0.69 -15.86
N GLU A 201 38.25 -1.43 -15.32
CA GLU A 201 38.22 -1.78 -13.91
C GLU A 201 39.32 -2.80 -13.58
N GLN A 202 40.15 -2.43 -12.61
CA GLN A 202 41.29 -3.21 -12.11
C GLN A 202 41.06 -3.77 -10.69
N VAL A 203 39.81 -3.82 -10.22
CA VAL A 203 39.46 -4.34 -8.89
C VAL A 203 39.74 -5.85 -8.87
N LYS A 204 40.62 -6.28 -7.97
CA LYS A 204 41.05 -7.69 -7.83
C LYS A 204 40.64 -8.30 -6.50
N GLU A 205 40.64 -7.50 -5.45
CA GLU A 205 40.26 -7.88 -4.09
C GLU A 205 39.15 -6.96 -3.63
N VAL A 206 38.24 -7.51 -2.83
CA VAL A 206 37.16 -6.77 -2.16
C VAL A 206 37.29 -7.04 -0.67
N GLU A 207 37.06 -6.01 0.13
CA GLU A 207 36.97 -6.12 1.58
C GLU A 207 35.84 -7.08 1.96
N ASN A 208 36.00 -7.78 3.08
CA ASN A 208 34.93 -8.61 3.61
C ASN A 208 33.90 -7.77 4.37
N ASP A 209 32.70 -8.31 4.57
CA ASP A 209 31.59 -7.60 5.21
C ASP A 209 31.96 -7.00 6.58
N VAL A 210 32.75 -7.70 7.39
CA VAL A 210 33.11 -7.26 8.75
C VAL A 210 34.02 -6.03 8.70
N GLU A 211 34.91 -5.95 7.71
CA GLU A 211 35.77 -4.79 7.48
C GLU A 211 34.97 -3.54 7.08
N LEU A 212 33.80 -3.74 6.46
CA LEU A 212 32.91 -2.67 5.99
C LEU A 212 31.92 -2.19 7.06
N PHE A 213 31.86 -2.83 8.23
CA PHE A 213 30.93 -2.44 9.29
C PHE A 213 31.30 -1.09 9.92
N ALA A 214 30.40 -0.10 9.77
CA ALA A 214 30.52 1.19 10.47
C ALA A 214 30.12 1.11 11.97
N ALA A 215 29.55 -0.01 12.40
CA ALA A 215 29.09 -0.23 13.77
C ALA A 215 29.69 -1.53 14.32
N LYS A 216 29.98 -1.59 15.62
CA LYS A 216 30.73 -2.70 16.26
C LYS A 216 30.11 -4.09 15.98
N THR A 217 28.79 -4.17 15.87
CA THR A 217 28.04 -5.41 15.64
C THR A 217 27.59 -5.58 14.19
N GLY A 218 27.97 -4.66 13.30
CA GLY A 218 27.40 -4.53 11.95
C GLY A 218 25.97 -3.99 11.91
N LYS A 219 25.38 -3.65 13.07
CA LYS A 219 24.01 -3.12 13.17
C LYS A 219 23.97 -1.95 14.14
N VAL A 220 23.41 -0.83 13.67
CA VAL A 220 23.22 0.37 14.50
C VAL A 220 22.33 0.03 15.72
N SER A 221 21.25 -0.72 15.51
CA SER A 221 20.27 -1.06 16.55
C SER A 221 20.82 -1.90 17.71
N THR A 222 21.91 -2.64 17.52
CA THR A 222 22.57 -3.39 18.61
C THR A 222 23.88 -2.75 19.06
N SER A 223 24.35 -1.72 18.34
CA SER A 223 25.56 -0.96 18.70
C SER A 223 25.27 0.27 19.55
N TYR A 224 24.07 0.86 19.45
CA TYR A 224 23.69 2.07 20.18
C TYR A 224 22.39 1.86 20.97
N ALA A 225 22.44 2.02 22.30
CA ALA A 225 21.32 1.73 23.19
C ALA A 225 20.11 2.67 23.02
N ASN A 226 20.34 3.86 22.48
CA ASN A 226 19.34 4.89 22.20
C ASN A 226 18.91 4.93 20.73
N GLU A 227 19.30 3.95 19.92
CA GLU A 227 18.92 3.88 18.51
C GLU A 227 17.40 3.71 18.35
N VAL A 228 16.82 4.43 17.40
CA VAL A 228 15.38 4.39 17.10
C VAL A 228 15.19 3.88 15.67
N ASN A 229 14.84 2.60 15.54
CA ASN A 229 14.47 2.04 14.24
C ASN A 229 13.08 2.52 13.76
N ILE A 230 12.73 2.24 12.50
CA ILE A 230 11.45 2.66 11.89
C ILE A 230 10.25 2.16 12.70
N SER A 231 10.29 0.94 13.25
CA SER A 231 9.18 0.41 14.06
C SER A 231 8.94 1.27 15.30
N GLN A 232 10.00 1.63 16.03
CA GLN A 232 9.89 2.50 17.20
C GLN A 232 9.55 3.94 16.80
N GLN A 233 10.08 4.43 15.68
CA GLN A 233 9.76 5.75 15.15
C GLN A 233 8.26 5.87 14.80
N ASN A 234 7.67 4.84 14.21
CA ASN A 234 6.24 4.79 13.93
C ASN A 234 5.40 4.85 15.22
N ILE A 235 5.83 4.18 16.30
CA ILE A 235 5.19 4.28 17.62
C ILE A 235 5.33 5.71 18.19
N ASN A 236 6.50 6.32 18.06
CA ASN A 236 6.74 7.70 18.51
C ASN A 236 5.82 8.68 17.76
N LEU A 237 5.69 8.52 16.44
CA LEU A 237 4.83 9.36 15.61
C LEU A 237 3.35 9.17 15.95
N PHE A 238 2.90 7.93 16.17
CA PHE A 238 1.54 7.64 16.66
C PHE A 238 1.24 8.39 17.96
N ASN A 239 2.17 8.37 18.92
CA ASN A 239 2.02 9.07 20.20
C ASN A 239 2.00 10.60 20.00
N ALA A 240 2.89 11.13 19.15
CA ALA A 240 2.97 12.55 18.83
C ALA A 240 1.70 13.08 18.13
N GLN A 241 0.99 12.22 17.38
CA GLN A 241 -0.26 12.58 16.69
C GLN A 241 -1.52 12.55 17.59
N LYS A 242 -1.39 12.21 18.88
CA LYS A 242 -2.54 12.18 19.82
C LYS A 242 -3.32 13.52 19.89
N PRO A 243 -2.69 14.72 19.88
CA PRO A 243 -3.41 15.98 19.82
C PRO A 243 -4.23 16.14 18.53
N SER A 244 -3.70 15.69 17.38
CA SER A 244 -4.40 15.74 16.09
C SER A 244 -5.66 14.87 16.10
N ARG A 245 -5.57 13.64 16.62
CA ARG A 245 -6.75 12.77 16.80
C ARG A 245 -7.80 13.38 17.74
N SER A 246 -7.33 13.99 18.84
CA SER A 246 -8.21 14.70 19.79
C SER A 246 -8.88 15.91 19.15
N ALA A 247 -8.19 16.63 18.28
CA ALA A 247 -8.75 17.76 17.53
C ALA A 247 -9.79 17.29 16.50
N PHE A 248 -9.51 16.20 15.79
CA PHE A 248 -10.47 15.57 14.86
C PHE A 248 -11.75 15.13 15.57
N ALA A 249 -11.64 14.49 16.74
CA ALA A 249 -12.80 14.05 17.53
C ALA A 249 -13.74 15.21 17.95
N LYS A 250 -13.21 16.44 18.05
CA LYS A 250 -14.00 17.65 18.39
C LYS A 250 -14.64 18.35 17.19
N LYS A 251 -14.30 17.95 15.95
CA LYS A 251 -14.88 18.55 14.75
C LYS A 251 -16.39 18.29 14.64
N PRO A 252 -17.15 19.16 13.95
CA PRO A 252 -18.55 18.89 13.62
C PRO A 252 -18.71 17.56 12.86
N GLN A 253 -19.85 16.89 13.03
CA GLN A 253 -20.10 15.60 12.38
C GLN A 253 -19.96 15.67 10.85
N THR A 254 -20.44 16.75 10.24
CA THR A 254 -20.33 16.98 8.78
C THR A 254 -18.88 17.03 8.30
N GLU A 255 -17.98 17.63 9.08
CA GLU A 255 -16.56 17.71 8.74
C GLU A 255 -15.87 16.35 8.92
N LYS A 256 -16.18 15.62 10.00
CA LYS A 256 -15.69 14.24 10.21
C LYS A 256 -16.10 13.32 9.07
N THR A 257 -17.37 13.35 8.67
CA THR A 257 -17.89 12.60 7.53
C THR A 257 -17.14 12.97 6.26
N LYS A 258 -16.92 14.26 5.97
CA LYS A 258 -16.17 14.69 4.79
C LYS A 258 -14.75 14.11 4.77
N ILE A 259 -14.02 14.22 5.88
CA ILE A 259 -12.65 13.72 6.01
C ILE A 259 -12.60 12.20 5.86
N ILE A 260 -13.48 11.45 6.54
CA ILE A 260 -13.51 9.99 6.45
C ILE A 260 -13.83 9.53 5.02
N ARG A 261 -14.77 10.19 4.34
CA ARG A 261 -15.06 9.88 2.93
C ARG A 261 -13.87 10.15 2.02
N GLN A 262 -13.08 11.21 2.28
CA GLN A 262 -11.87 11.51 1.53
C GLN A 262 -10.78 10.47 1.77
N LEU A 263 -10.54 10.06 3.03
CA LEU A 263 -9.55 9.03 3.38
C LEU A 263 -9.87 7.67 2.72
N LEU A 264 -11.17 7.36 2.59
CA LEU A 264 -11.67 6.14 1.98
C LEU A 264 -11.91 6.26 0.46
N SER A 265 -11.69 7.44 -0.13
CA SER A 265 -11.98 7.73 -1.54
C SER A 265 -13.40 7.34 -1.98
N LEU A 266 -14.39 7.61 -1.14
CA LEU A 266 -15.79 7.31 -1.41
C LEU A 266 -16.41 8.33 -2.37
N THR A 267 -17.10 7.83 -3.40
CA THR A 267 -17.96 8.62 -4.31
C THR A 267 -19.25 9.03 -3.58
N LYS A 268 -20.13 9.82 -4.22
CA LYS A 268 -21.43 10.16 -3.61
C LYS A 268 -22.37 8.95 -3.57
N ASP A 269 -23.24 8.91 -2.57
CA ASP A 269 -24.19 7.82 -2.29
C ASP A 269 -25.54 8.00 -3.04
N ASP A 270 -25.64 8.93 -3.98
CA ASP A 270 -26.91 9.33 -4.59
C ASP A 270 -27.36 8.46 -5.77
N LEU A 271 -26.55 7.49 -6.20
CA LEU A 271 -26.90 6.59 -7.29
C LEU A 271 -27.59 5.32 -6.77
N LEU A 272 -28.67 4.95 -7.46
CA LEU A 272 -29.30 3.63 -7.30
C LEU A 272 -28.31 2.54 -7.72
N VAL A 273 -28.40 1.37 -7.08
CA VAL A 273 -27.71 0.16 -7.52
C VAL A 273 -28.58 -0.65 -8.49
N ASP A 274 -27.94 -1.33 -9.43
CA ASP A 274 -28.57 -2.34 -10.29
C ASP A 274 -28.40 -3.74 -9.68
N ILE A 275 -29.43 -4.57 -9.80
CA ILE A 275 -29.51 -5.88 -9.16
C ILE A 275 -29.67 -6.96 -10.22
N GLU A 276 -28.62 -7.75 -10.39
CA GLU A 276 -28.63 -8.90 -11.28
C GLU A 276 -28.91 -10.17 -10.46
N ASN A 277 -30.03 -10.84 -10.73
CA ASN A 277 -30.33 -12.15 -10.15
C ASN A 277 -29.66 -13.23 -11.01
N VAL A 278 -28.75 -14.00 -10.39
CA VAL A 278 -27.94 -15.01 -11.08
C VAL A 278 -28.27 -16.44 -10.65
N GLY A 279 -29.40 -16.64 -9.98
CA GLY A 279 -29.96 -17.95 -9.63
C GLY A 279 -30.16 -18.16 -8.13
N GLU A 280 -30.21 -19.43 -7.72
CA GLU A 280 -30.47 -19.82 -6.34
C GLU A 280 -29.46 -20.87 -5.87
N VAL A 281 -29.24 -20.98 -4.57
CA VAL A 281 -28.41 -22.01 -3.94
C VAL A 281 -28.99 -22.45 -2.61
N ILE A 282 -29.01 -23.76 -2.36
CA ILE A 282 -29.39 -24.31 -1.07
C ILE A 282 -28.12 -24.52 -0.24
N ALA A 283 -28.01 -23.82 0.88
CA ALA A 283 -26.97 -24.01 1.88
C ALA A 283 -27.62 -24.31 3.23
N ASN A 284 -27.25 -25.43 3.86
CA ASN A 284 -27.79 -25.87 5.15
C ASN A 284 -29.33 -25.87 5.25
N GLY A 285 -30.03 -26.25 4.19
CA GLY A 285 -31.50 -26.31 4.16
C GLY A 285 -32.19 -24.93 4.08
N ILE A 286 -31.44 -23.90 3.65
CA ILE A 286 -31.95 -22.56 3.39
C ILE A 286 -31.70 -22.26 1.91
N ASN A 287 -32.75 -21.85 1.20
CA ASN A 287 -32.65 -21.45 -0.19
C ASN A 287 -32.31 -19.95 -0.28
N PHE A 288 -31.11 -19.64 -0.75
CA PHE A 288 -30.63 -18.28 -0.96
C PHE A 288 -30.76 -17.88 -2.43
N ASN A 289 -31.19 -16.65 -2.66
CA ASN A 289 -31.10 -16.01 -3.96
C ASN A 289 -29.67 -15.50 -4.15
N LYS A 290 -29.04 -15.83 -5.28
CA LYS A 290 -27.76 -15.28 -5.68
C LYS A 290 -27.99 -13.97 -6.42
N VAL A 291 -27.45 -12.87 -5.89
CA VAL A 291 -27.56 -11.56 -6.51
C VAL A 291 -26.18 -10.94 -6.69
N ILE A 292 -26.00 -10.17 -7.76
CA ILE A 292 -24.85 -9.30 -7.95
C ILE A 292 -25.36 -7.86 -7.91
N ILE A 293 -24.84 -7.08 -6.97
CA ILE A 293 -25.17 -5.67 -6.82
C ILE A 293 -24.13 -4.86 -7.59
N ARG A 294 -24.59 -4.04 -8.54
CA ARG A 294 -23.74 -3.27 -9.45
C ARG A 294 -23.97 -1.78 -9.27
N LYS A 295 -22.88 -1.03 -9.31
CA LYS A 295 -22.88 0.42 -9.39
C LYS A 295 -21.78 0.83 -10.37
N GLU A 296 -22.05 1.84 -11.18
CA GLU A 296 -21.14 2.29 -12.23
C GLU A 296 -19.76 2.63 -11.63
N ASN A 297 -18.68 2.17 -12.29
CA ASN A 297 -17.29 2.38 -11.89
C ASN A 297 -16.90 1.82 -10.49
N GLU A 298 -17.70 0.90 -9.94
CA GLU A 298 -17.41 0.18 -8.69
C GLU A 298 -17.31 -1.34 -8.92
N ILE A 299 -16.64 -2.04 -8.01
CA ILE A 299 -16.50 -3.50 -8.05
C ILE A 299 -17.87 -4.12 -7.70
N PRO A 300 -18.40 -5.05 -8.52
CA PRO A 300 -19.66 -5.71 -8.22
C PRO A 300 -19.61 -6.48 -6.90
N VAL A 301 -20.71 -6.46 -6.14
CA VAL A 301 -20.80 -7.12 -4.84
C VAL A 301 -21.65 -8.38 -4.98
N PRO A 302 -21.06 -9.59 -4.97
CA PRO A 302 -21.82 -10.83 -5.00
C PRO A 302 -22.39 -11.12 -3.61
N ALA A 303 -23.68 -11.38 -3.54
CA ALA A 303 -24.40 -11.64 -2.30
C ALA A 303 -25.38 -12.81 -2.40
N LEU A 304 -25.65 -13.42 -1.24
CA LEU A 304 -26.69 -14.42 -1.02
C LEU A 304 -27.77 -13.79 -0.15
N VAL A 305 -29.02 -13.84 -0.62
CA VAL A 305 -30.16 -13.22 0.08
C VAL A 305 -31.22 -14.27 0.37
N PHE A 306 -31.52 -14.45 1.65
CA PHE A 306 -32.66 -15.23 2.11
C PHE A 306 -33.82 -14.30 2.47
N TYR A 307 -34.97 -14.55 1.85
CA TYR A 307 -36.23 -13.86 2.15
C TYR A 307 -37.12 -14.78 3.00
N PRO A 308 -37.53 -14.36 4.22
CA PRO A 308 -38.53 -15.11 4.99
C PRO A 308 -39.90 -15.06 4.29
N MET A 309 -40.79 -16.00 4.64
CA MET A 309 -42.13 -16.07 4.06
C MET A 309 -43.01 -14.88 4.43
N GLN A 310 -42.82 -14.33 5.62
CA GLN A 310 -43.49 -13.11 6.09
C GLN A 310 -42.53 -11.93 6.00
N LYS A 311 -43.05 -10.70 6.11
CA LYS A 311 -42.22 -9.50 6.15
C LYS A 311 -41.18 -9.62 7.27
N PRO A 312 -39.88 -9.48 6.99
CA PRO A 312 -38.85 -9.62 8.01
C PRO A 312 -39.01 -8.56 9.10
N THR A 313 -38.76 -8.96 10.34
CA THR A 313 -38.67 -8.02 11.47
C THR A 313 -37.30 -7.35 11.56
N LYS A 314 -36.29 -7.94 10.92
CA LYS A 314 -34.90 -7.48 10.86
C LYS A 314 -34.19 -8.03 9.62
N VAL A 315 -33.26 -7.28 9.05
CA VAL A 315 -32.30 -7.73 8.05
C VAL A 315 -30.94 -7.91 8.74
N ILE A 316 -30.38 -9.12 8.67
CA ILE A 316 -29.04 -9.41 9.15
C ILE A 316 -28.08 -9.47 7.97
N ILE A 317 -27.08 -8.59 7.96
CA ILE A 317 -25.94 -8.67 7.03
C ILE A 317 -24.80 -9.40 7.74
N TRP A 318 -24.27 -10.46 7.14
CA TRP A 318 -23.05 -11.11 7.61
C TRP A 318 -21.90 -10.92 6.63
N LEU A 319 -20.77 -10.47 7.17
CA LEU A 319 -19.53 -10.23 6.44
C LEU A 319 -18.41 -10.97 7.16
N SER A 320 -17.61 -11.72 6.42
CA SER A 320 -16.49 -12.49 6.94
C SER A 320 -15.28 -12.29 6.05
N ASP A 321 -14.11 -12.16 6.65
CA ASP A 321 -12.84 -12.15 5.95
C ASP A 321 -12.51 -13.48 5.26
N ASN A 322 -13.18 -14.57 5.65
CA ASN A 322 -13.13 -15.87 4.96
C ASN A 322 -14.19 -16.02 3.85
N GLY A 323 -14.93 -14.96 3.55
CA GLY A 323 -15.96 -14.93 2.52
C GLY A 323 -17.31 -15.54 2.93
N LYS A 324 -18.33 -15.24 2.13
CA LYS A 324 -19.73 -15.58 2.39
C LYS A 324 -20.04 -17.07 2.27
N ALA A 325 -19.26 -17.83 1.50
CA ALA A 325 -19.45 -19.28 1.35
C ALA A 325 -19.28 -19.98 2.71
N ASN A 326 -18.23 -19.61 3.47
CA ASN A 326 -18.00 -20.14 4.81
C ASN A 326 -19.14 -19.81 5.78
N LEU A 327 -19.73 -18.63 5.66
CA LEU A 327 -20.88 -18.21 6.48
C LEU A 327 -22.14 -19.01 6.12
N ALA A 328 -22.41 -19.22 4.84
CA ALA A 328 -23.55 -19.99 4.36
C ALA A 328 -23.52 -21.44 4.88
N ASP A 329 -22.31 -21.97 5.12
CA ASP A 329 -22.06 -23.30 5.67
C ASP A 329 -22.26 -23.39 7.21
N SER A 330 -22.57 -22.29 7.91
CA SER A 330 -22.89 -22.31 9.34
C SER A 330 -24.37 -22.66 9.64
N ALA A 331 -24.65 -23.96 9.77
CA ALA A 331 -26.03 -24.47 9.96
C ALA A 331 -26.73 -23.88 11.20
N VAL A 332 -26.06 -23.84 12.35
CA VAL A 332 -26.66 -23.39 13.63
C VAL A 332 -27.07 -21.91 13.55
N LEU A 333 -26.19 -21.08 12.99
CA LEU A 333 -26.39 -19.64 12.91
C LEU A 333 -27.53 -19.30 11.94
N MET A 334 -27.51 -19.88 10.74
CA MET A 334 -28.49 -19.56 9.71
C MET A 334 -29.90 -20.08 10.06
N GLN A 335 -30.00 -21.27 10.67
CA GLN A 335 -31.29 -21.81 11.14
C GLN A 335 -31.90 -20.96 12.26
N LYS A 336 -31.09 -20.44 13.18
CA LYS A 336 -31.55 -19.53 14.24
C LYS A 336 -32.20 -18.27 13.66
N TYR A 337 -31.57 -17.62 12.68
CA TYR A 337 -32.14 -16.42 12.05
C TYR A 337 -33.41 -16.71 11.26
N LYS A 338 -33.45 -17.83 10.54
CA LYS A 338 -34.65 -18.29 9.85
C LYS A 338 -35.82 -18.50 10.82
N GLN A 339 -35.58 -19.15 11.96
CA GLN A 339 -36.61 -19.36 13.00
C GLN A 339 -37.11 -18.05 13.61
N GLN A 340 -36.26 -17.02 13.67
CA GLN A 340 -36.62 -15.68 14.17
C GLN A 340 -37.34 -14.82 13.13
N GLY A 341 -37.51 -15.31 11.90
CA GLY A 341 -38.19 -14.58 10.83
C GLY A 341 -37.37 -13.43 10.24
N TYR A 342 -36.04 -13.48 10.34
CA TYR A 342 -35.16 -12.47 9.78
C TYR A 342 -34.85 -12.72 8.30
N ALA A 343 -34.59 -11.64 7.57
CA ALA A 343 -33.91 -11.73 6.29
C ALA A 343 -32.40 -11.82 6.52
N ILE A 344 -31.71 -12.56 5.66
CA ILE A 344 -30.26 -12.79 5.78
C ILE A 344 -29.60 -12.34 4.48
N VAL A 345 -28.58 -11.51 4.59
CA VAL A 345 -27.74 -11.07 3.46
C VAL A 345 -26.30 -11.47 3.79
N LEU A 346 -25.71 -12.36 2.99
CA LEU A 346 -24.30 -12.71 3.06
C LEU A 346 -23.60 -12.11 1.85
N ALA A 347 -22.46 -11.45 2.00
CA ALA A 347 -21.79 -10.82 0.86
C ALA A 347 -20.27 -10.96 0.94
N ASP A 348 -19.64 -10.99 -0.22
CA ASP A 348 -18.19 -10.82 -0.32
C ASP A 348 -17.89 -9.36 -0.65
N LEU A 349 -17.12 -8.71 0.22
CA LEU A 349 -16.60 -7.37 -0.07
C LEU A 349 -15.41 -7.48 -1.03
N PRO A 350 -15.07 -6.40 -1.77
CA PRO A 350 -13.91 -6.34 -2.65
C PRO A 350 -12.63 -6.92 -2.01
N GLY A 351 -11.99 -7.85 -2.71
CA GLY A 351 -10.78 -8.55 -2.25
C GLY A 351 -11.04 -9.76 -1.35
N ILE A 352 -12.31 -10.14 -1.14
CA ILE A 352 -12.71 -11.29 -0.31
C ILE A 352 -13.58 -12.25 -1.16
N GLY A 353 -13.52 -13.55 -0.84
CA GLY A 353 -14.37 -14.59 -1.41
C GLY A 353 -14.31 -14.66 -2.94
N GLU A 354 -15.45 -14.51 -3.62
CA GLU A 354 -15.52 -14.54 -5.10
C GLU A 354 -14.75 -13.38 -5.77
N THR A 355 -14.40 -12.33 -5.03
CA THR A 355 -13.60 -11.20 -5.51
C THR A 355 -12.18 -11.18 -4.95
N ALA A 356 -11.77 -12.25 -4.26
CA ALA A 356 -10.41 -12.38 -3.73
C ALA A 356 -9.39 -12.41 -4.86
N ASP A 357 -8.19 -11.92 -4.56
CA ASP A 357 -7.10 -12.04 -5.50
C ASP A 357 -6.70 -13.50 -5.69
N LYS A 358 -6.10 -13.82 -6.84
CA LYS A 358 -5.54 -15.15 -7.06
C LYS A 358 -4.31 -15.32 -6.17
N ILE A 359 -4.28 -16.39 -5.39
CA ILE A 359 -3.13 -16.74 -4.53
C ILE A 359 -1.84 -16.86 -5.37
N SER A 360 -1.92 -17.37 -6.60
CA SER A 360 -0.77 -17.50 -7.51
C SER A 360 -0.15 -16.18 -7.93
N GLU A 361 -0.89 -15.07 -7.81
CA GLU A 361 -0.45 -13.72 -8.18
C GLU A 361 0.14 -12.95 -6.98
N ASN A 362 0.12 -13.54 -5.77
CA ASN A 362 0.67 -12.95 -4.56
C ASN A 362 1.91 -13.73 -4.09
N ASP A 363 3.05 -13.04 -3.99
CA ASP A 363 4.29 -13.63 -3.48
C ASP A 363 4.22 -13.75 -1.94
N PRO A 364 4.31 -14.97 -1.38
CA PRO A 364 4.23 -15.19 0.07
C PRO A 364 5.27 -14.42 0.90
N LYS A 365 6.36 -13.93 0.28
CA LYS A 365 7.36 -13.11 0.97
C LYS A 365 6.80 -11.80 1.51
N TYR A 366 5.66 -11.31 0.97
CA TYR A 366 5.04 -10.06 1.41
C TYR A 366 4.13 -10.22 2.64
N PHE A 367 3.97 -11.44 3.15
CA PHE A 367 3.19 -11.73 4.37
C PHE A 367 1.71 -11.31 4.27
N ASP A 368 1.19 -11.18 3.05
CA ASP A 368 -0.18 -10.75 2.81
C ASP A 368 -0.73 -11.37 1.53
N ASP A 369 -1.85 -12.09 1.66
CA ASP A 369 -2.53 -12.77 0.54
C ASP A 369 -3.30 -11.79 -0.38
N SER A 370 -3.38 -10.51 0.01
CA SER A 370 -4.03 -9.43 -0.73
C SER A 370 -3.05 -8.34 -1.19
N TYR A 371 -1.74 -8.55 -1.03
CA TYR A 371 -0.72 -7.51 -1.22
C TYR A 371 -0.83 -6.82 -2.57
N ARG A 372 -0.98 -7.58 -3.66
CA ARG A 372 -1.05 -7.03 -5.02
C ARG A 372 -2.22 -6.06 -5.18
N ASN A 373 -3.42 -6.46 -4.76
CA ASN A 373 -4.61 -5.61 -4.81
C ASN A 373 -4.53 -4.44 -3.83
N ALA A 374 -3.96 -4.65 -2.64
CA ALA A 374 -3.79 -3.59 -1.64
C ALA A 374 -2.87 -2.48 -2.16
N ILE A 375 -1.70 -2.84 -2.70
CA ILE A 375 -0.74 -1.88 -3.25
C ILE A 375 -1.32 -1.19 -4.49
N LEU A 376 -1.97 -1.92 -5.41
CA LEU A 376 -2.59 -1.31 -6.58
C LEU A 376 -3.66 -0.29 -6.15
N GLY A 377 -4.51 -0.66 -5.20
CA GLY A 377 -5.51 0.24 -4.61
C GLY A 377 -4.86 1.49 -4.01
N LEU A 378 -3.82 1.33 -3.19
CA LEU A 378 -3.09 2.47 -2.62
C LEU A 378 -2.42 3.34 -3.69
N HIS A 379 -1.83 2.75 -4.73
CA HIS A 379 -1.17 3.46 -5.82
C HIS A 379 -2.16 4.38 -6.57
N ILE A 380 -3.37 3.91 -6.86
CA ILE A 380 -4.42 4.71 -7.52
C ILE A 380 -5.28 5.52 -6.52
N GLY A 381 -4.90 5.55 -5.25
CA GLY A 381 -5.60 6.31 -4.21
C GLY A 381 -6.97 5.75 -3.82
N LYS A 382 -7.24 4.46 -4.04
CA LYS A 382 -8.45 3.74 -3.62
C LYS A 382 -8.08 2.61 -2.64
N PRO A 383 -7.89 2.91 -1.34
CA PRO A 383 -7.55 1.88 -0.36
C PRO A 383 -8.63 0.78 -0.31
N LEU A 384 -8.23 -0.48 -0.08
CA LEU A 384 -9.16 -1.62 -0.04
C LEU A 384 -10.28 -1.42 0.98
N VAL A 385 -9.99 -0.86 2.16
CA VAL A 385 -11.02 -0.52 3.14
C VAL A 385 -12.08 0.42 2.56
N GLY A 386 -11.67 1.39 1.74
CA GLY A 386 -12.60 2.31 1.06
C GLY A 386 -13.50 1.60 0.07
N LEU A 387 -12.94 0.72 -0.77
CA LEU A 387 -13.70 -0.12 -1.70
C LEU A 387 -14.70 -1.03 -0.95
N GLN A 388 -14.27 -1.61 0.17
CA GLN A 388 -15.09 -2.47 1.02
C GLN A 388 -16.20 -1.69 1.74
N THR A 389 -15.92 -0.47 2.21
CA THR A 389 -16.95 0.41 2.79
C THR A 389 -17.96 0.81 1.73
N SER A 390 -17.54 1.16 0.51
CA SER A 390 -18.44 1.47 -0.61
C SER A 390 -19.37 0.29 -0.94
N ALA A 391 -18.81 -0.92 -1.03
CA ALA A 391 -19.57 -2.15 -1.24
C ALA A 391 -20.64 -2.38 -0.18
N LEU A 392 -20.34 -2.12 1.09
CA LEU A 392 -21.32 -2.21 2.17
C LEU A 392 -22.40 -1.12 2.05
N LEU A 393 -22.05 0.13 1.73
CA LEU A 393 -23.04 1.18 1.48
C LEU A 393 -23.97 0.83 0.30
N ASN A 394 -23.44 0.17 -0.74
CA ASN A 394 -24.23 -0.35 -1.85
C ASN A 394 -25.18 -1.48 -1.42
N LEU A 395 -24.75 -2.37 -0.51
CA LEU A 395 -25.64 -3.37 0.10
C LEU A 395 -26.78 -2.72 0.89
N ILE A 396 -26.51 -1.65 1.64
CA ILE A 396 -27.55 -0.88 2.33
C ILE A 396 -28.51 -0.24 1.31
N THR A 397 -27.99 0.30 0.21
CA THR A 397 -28.82 0.87 -0.86
C THR A 397 -29.73 -0.19 -1.49
N PHE A 398 -29.20 -1.37 -1.81
CA PHE A 398 -29.96 -2.53 -2.28
C PHE A 398 -31.10 -2.88 -1.31
N ILE A 399 -30.81 -3.05 -0.01
CA ILE A 399 -31.82 -3.41 1.00
C ILE A 399 -32.95 -2.38 1.05
N ASN A 400 -32.64 -1.10 0.91
CA ASN A 400 -33.65 -0.03 0.93
C ASN A 400 -34.47 0.06 -0.38
N GLN A 401 -33.92 -0.40 -1.50
CA GLN A 401 -34.63 -0.47 -2.78
C GLN A 401 -35.50 -1.73 -2.89
N ASP A 402 -35.10 -2.83 -2.25
CA ASP A 402 -35.82 -4.08 -2.31
C ASP A 402 -37.17 -3.98 -1.57
N LYS A 403 -38.27 -4.20 -2.28
CA LYS A 403 -39.64 -4.06 -1.73
C LYS A 403 -39.93 -4.97 -0.55
N LYS A 404 -39.25 -6.13 -0.43
CA LYS A 404 -39.44 -7.09 0.66
C LYS A 404 -38.61 -6.73 1.89
N LEU A 405 -37.48 -6.04 1.71
CA LEU A 405 -36.55 -5.69 2.78
C LEU A 405 -36.66 -4.24 3.25
N ALA A 406 -37.14 -3.33 2.41
CA ALA A 406 -37.22 -1.91 2.69
C ALA A 406 -37.98 -1.58 3.99
N ASN A 407 -37.50 -0.55 4.70
CA ASN A 407 -38.03 -0.10 6.01
C ASN A 407 -37.94 -1.16 7.12
N THR A 408 -36.98 -2.09 7.01
CA THR A 408 -36.70 -3.10 8.04
C THR A 408 -35.39 -2.73 8.74
N PRO A 409 -35.31 -2.83 10.08
CA PRO A 409 -34.08 -2.57 10.81
C PRO A 409 -32.91 -3.43 10.31
N ILE A 410 -31.73 -2.82 10.15
CA ILE A 410 -30.52 -3.46 9.61
C ILE A 410 -29.50 -3.68 10.73
N GLU A 411 -29.12 -4.94 10.92
CA GLU A 411 -28.02 -5.33 11.80
C GLU A 411 -26.87 -5.90 10.96
N VAL A 412 -25.66 -5.38 11.15
CA VAL A 412 -24.45 -5.85 10.48
C VAL A 412 -23.61 -6.65 11.47
N ASN A 413 -23.23 -7.86 11.07
CA ASN A 413 -22.36 -8.75 11.80
C ASN A 413 -21.08 -8.96 10.99
N ALA A 414 -19.94 -8.51 11.51
CA ALA A 414 -18.68 -8.51 10.78
C ALA A 414 -17.59 -9.26 11.55
N ILE A 415 -16.94 -10.21 10.89
CA ILE A 415 -15.84 -11.01 11.44
C ILE A 415 -14.49 -10.45 10.95
N GLY A 416 -13.53 -10.36 11.87
CA GLY A 416 -12.14 -10.07 11.55
C GLY A 416 -11.94 -8.71 10.87
N ILE A 417 -11.18 -8.69 9.78
CA ILE A 417 -10.82 -7.44 9.08
C ILE A 417 -12.02 -6.74 8.43
N SER A 418 -13.10 -7.48 8.10
CA SER A 418 -14.35 -6.91 7.58
C SER A 418 -15.01 -5.93 8.57
N GLY A 419 -14.64 -6.03 9.85
CA GLY A 419 -15.07 -5.11 10.89
C GLY A 419 -14.64 -3.66 10.65
N ILE A 420 -13.49 -3.43 10.00
CA ILE A 420 -12.99 -2.07 9.74
C ILE A 420 -13.89 -1.37 8.73
N ALA A 421 -14.17 -2.00 7.58
CA ALA A 421 -15.07 -1.44 6.58
C ALA A 421 -16.48 -1.22 7.14
N SER A 422 -16.94 -2.13 8.00
CA SER A 422 -18.24 -2.07 8.66
C SER A 422 -18.35 -0.91 9.65
N LEU A 423 -17.29 -0.64 10.44
CA LEU A 423 -17.22 0.54 11.31
C LEU A 423 -17.39 1.83 10.53
N HIS A 424 -16.66 1.99 9.43
CA HIS A 424 -16.76 3.17 8.59
C HIS A 424 -18.15 3.30 7.97
N ALA A 425 -18.75 2.22 7.46
CA ALA A 425 -20.11 2.25 6.91
C ALA A 425 -21.15 2.64 7.99
N THR A 426 -21.08 2.08 9.20
CA THR A 426 -21.99 2.43 10.31
C THR A 426 -21.83 3.87 10.79
N PHE A 427 -20.61 4.42 10.74
CA PHE A 427 -20.37 5.83 11.00
C PHE A 427 -20.99 6.74 9.92
N LEU A 428 -20.93 6.32 8.65
CA LEU A 428 -21.36 7.12 7.50
C LEU A 428 -22.86 7.03 7.21
N ASP A 429 -23.51 5.88 7.46
CA ASP A 429 -24.93 5.67 7.20
C ASP A 429 -25.69 5.37 8.50
N ASN A 430 -26.71 6.19 8.77
CA ASN A 430 -27.57 6.05 9.94
C ASN A 430 -28.61 4.92 9.81
N LYS A 431 -28.78 4.34 8.61
CA LYS A 431 -29.69 3.22 8.36
C LYS A 431 -29.19 1.89 8.92
N ILE A 432 -27.93 1.79 9.33
CA ILE A 432 -27.41 0.62 10.04
C ILE A 432 -27.77 0.75 11.52
N ASP A 433 -28.80 0.06 11.98
CA ASP A 433 -29.26 0.17 13.38
C ASP A 433 -28.23 -0.35 14.38
N LYS A 434 -27.57 -1.46 14.06
CA LYS A 434 -26.59 -2.11 14.94
C LYS A 434 -25.45 -2.75 14.15
N LEU A 435 -24.24 -2.61 14.66
CA LEU A 435 -23.03 -3.31 14.23
C LEU A 435 -22.53 -4.22 15.37
N ASN A 436 -22.32 -5.50 15.08
CA ASN A 436 -21.63 -6.44 15.95
C ASN A 436 -20.31 -6.85 15.30
N LEU A 437 -19.23 -6.68 16.04
CA LEU A 437 -17.87 -7.01 15.63
C LEU A 437 -17.42 -8.29 16.33
N PHE A 438 -16.99 -9.27 15.56
CA PHE A 438 -16.48 -10.56 16.07
C PHE A 438 -14.99 -10.67 15.75
N SER A 439 -14.16 -10.82 16.79
CA SER A 439 -12.69 -10.84 16.65
C SER A 439 -12.12 -9.69 15.79
N PRO A 440 -12.55 -8.43 15.97
CA PRO A 440 -12.08 -7.33 15.13
C PRO A 440 -10.61 -7.01 15.39
N LEU A 441 -9.97 -6.33 14.42
CA LEU A 441 -8.77 -5.55 14.73
C LEU A 441 -9.14 -4.47 15.76
N LYS A 442 -8.52 -4.51 16.94
CA LYS A 442 -8.91 -3.65 18.07
C LYS A 442 -8.46 -2.21 17.90
N SER A 443 -7.31 -2.01 17.26
CA SER A 443 -6.65 -0.72 17.10
C SER A 443 -5.55 -0.82 16.03
N TYR A 444 -5.33 0.26 15.28
CA TYR A 444 -4.18 0.41 14.40
C TYR A 444 -2.86 0.47 15.18
N GLN A 445 -2.87 0.90 16.46
CA GLN A 445 -1.70 0.80 17.33
C GLN A 445 -1.23 -0.65 17.50
N GLU A 446 -2.14 -1.64 17.47
CA GLU A 446 -1.77 -3.05 17.48
C GLU A 446 -0.99 -3.45 16.21
N VAL A 447 -1.27 -2.80 15.08
CA VAL A 447 -0.51 -2.99 13.84
C VAL A 447 0.93 -2.54 14.01
N LEU A 448 1.13 -1.35 14.60
CA LEU A 448 2.45 -0.80 14.88
C LEU A 448 3.24 -1.64 15.89
N ASN A 449 2.58 -2.13 16.94
CA ASN A 449 3.23 -2.90 18.01
C ASN A 449 3.52 -4.36 17.62
N LYS A 450 2.82 -4.90 16.62
CA LYS A 450 2.96 -6.29 16.15
C LYS A 450 3.15 -6.33 14.63
N PRO A 451 4.28 -5.84 14.10
CA PRO A 451 4.50 -5.71 12.67
C PRO A 451 4.63 -7.05 11.93
N LEU A 452 4.87 -8.16 12.64
CA LEU A 452 5.06 -9.50 12.05
C LEU A 452 3.75 -10.28 11.80
N VAL A 453 2.59 -9.71 12.15
CA VAL A 453 1.30 -10.36 11.90
C VAL A 453 0.94 -10.25 10.42
N LYS A 454 0.63 -11.40 9.81
CA LYS A 454 0.26 -11.52 8.39
C LYS A 454 -1.10 -10.90 8.07
N ASN A 455 -1.36 -10.70 6.78
CA ASN A 455 -2.68 -10.33 6.22
C ASN A 455 -3.24 -9.03 6.81
N ARG A 456 -2.40 -7.98 6.89
CA ARG A 456 -2.75 -6.66 7.46
C ARG A 456 -2.73 -5.52 6.45
N TYR A 457 -2.18 -5.70 5.25
CA TYR A 457 -2.05 -4.63 4.25
C TYR A 457 -3.42 -4.16 3.74
N VAL A 458 -4.39 -5.07 3.67
CA VAL A 458 -5.80 -4.78 3.40
C VAL A 458 -6.41 -3.73 4.34
N THR A 459 -5.85 -3.55 5.55
CA THR A 459 -6.37 -2.63 6.56
C THR A 459 -5.87 -1.18 6.39
N VAL A 460 -4.90 -0.96 5.49
CA VAL A 460 -4.22 0.33 5.34
C VAL A 460 -5.15 1.38 4.74
N ILE A 461 -5.32 2.46 5.50
CA ILE A 461 -5.87 3.73 5.03
C ILE A 461 -4.75 4.77 5.20
N PRO A 462 -4.23 5.36 4.10
CA PRO A 462 -3.13 6.32 4.19
C PRO A 462 -3.44 7.46 5.17
N ASN A 463 -2.50 7.73 6.08
CA ASN A 463 -2.55 8.83 7.04
C ASN A 463 -3.74 8.82 8.02
N VAL A 464 -4.44 7.69 8.19
CA VAL A 464 -5.60 7.59 9.09
C VAL A 464 -5.29 7.96 10.53
N LEU A 465 -4.08 7.64 11.02
CA LEU A 465 -3.67 7.84 12.42
C LEU A 465 -3.44 9.32 12.80
N SER A 466 -3.39 10.22 11.82
CA SER A 466 -3.46 11.67 12.05
C SER A 466 -4.86 12.13 12.48
N TYR A 467 -5.89 11.33 12.18
CA TYR A 467 -7.30 11.67 12.41
C TYR A 467 -7.92 10.82 13.52
N TYR A 468 -7.74 9.51 13.49
CA TYR A 468 -8.34 8.61 14.48
C TYR A 468 -7.65 7.24 14.53
N ASP A 469 -7.85 6.54 15.64
CA ASP A 469 -7.69 5.09 15.74
C ASP A 469 -9.09 4.41 15.74
N LEU A 470 -9.16 3.08 15.60
CA LEU A 470 -10.43 2.33 15.56
C LEU A 470 -11.29 2.53 16.82
N PRO A 471 -10.74 2.56 18.06
CA PRO A 471 -11.53 2.89 19.25
C PRO A 471 -12.16 4.28 19.20
N ASP A 472 -11.51 5.26 18.55
CA ASP A 472 -12.05 6.61 18.42
C ASP A 472 -13.31 6.61 17.53
N ILE A 473 -13.30 5.85 16.42
CA ILE A 473 -14.48 5.70 15.55
C ILE A 473 -15.63 4.99 16.27
N ILE A 474 -15.34 3.95 17.05
CA ILE A 474 -16.34 3.26 17.87
C ILE A 474 -17.02 4.25 18.82
N ASN A 475 -16.22 5.07 19.52
CA ASN A 475 -16.73 6.11 20.42
C ASN A 475 -17.58 7.16 19.68
N LEU A 476 -17.18 7.54 18.46
CA LEU A 476 -17.94 8.50 17.64
C LEU A 476 -19.29 7.95 17.14
N ILE A 477 -19.39 6.64 16.90
CA ILE A 477 -20.66 5.98 16.54
C ILE A 477 -21.56 5.83 17.78
N GLY A 478 -20.96 5.50 18.93
CA GLY A 478 -21.62 5.34 20.22
C GLY A 478 -21.98 3.89 20.57
N ASP A 479 -21.84 3.56 21.85
CA ASP A 479 -21.93 2.19 22.41
C ASP A 479 -23.28 1.48 22.18
N LYS A 480 -24.34 2.24 21.91
CA LYS A 480 -25.65 1.65 21.58
C LYS A 480 -25.67 1.02 20.19
N ARG A 481 -24.92 1.58 19.23
CA ARG A 481 -24.91 1.14 17.83
C ARG A 481 -23.79 0.15 17.50
N VAL A 482 -22.75 0.05 18.31
CA VAL A 482 -21.66 -0.93 18.11
C VAL A 482 -21.55 -1.86 19.31
N SER A 483 -21.33 -3.15 19.08
CA SER A 483 -20.88 -4.10 20.12
C SER A 483 -19.68 -4.88 19.63
N ILE A 484 -18.72 -5.11 20.52
CA ILE A 484 -17.60 -6.03 20.32
C ILE A 484 -17.96 -7.30 21.07
N GLN A 485 -17.93 -8.43 20.37
CA GLN A 485 -18.27 -9.76 20.88
C GLN A 485 -17.01 -10.59 21.15
#